data_AF-A0A5V0YDK2-F1
#
_entry.id   AF-A0A5V0YDK2-F1
#
_cell.length_a   1.000
_cell.length_b   1.000
_cell.length_c   1.000
_cell.angle_alpha   90.00
_cell.angle_beta   90.00
_cell.angle_gamma   90.00
#
_symmetry.space_group_name_H-M   'P 1'
#
loop_
_entity.id
_entity.type
_entity.pdbx_description
1 polymer ?
#
loop_
_entity_poly.entity_id
_entity_poly.type
_entity_poly.pdbx_seq_one_letter_code
_entity_poly.pdbx_strand_id
1 'polypeptide(L)'
;MSRAAVVRKGQLLSIDTQALNSLRDLLGATQEQLEMAYSRALRRTGQTLRKRVMGVVRTELAPKSQEAVRRRLVFFRVMRRGRGMEGGKMWFGLNAFKVKDLKGKIKGEVLPRHSLRSPVTGRFVVGNTGGSAPPVFIPSGGGLSRKVWPGGFIMEDREGKKRIYVRNGRRAREATINVYGGLVPFIEEDIFPLAIEIFMKHLESELRGRVKMGIHGIRKRGRG
;
A
#
# COMPACT_ATOMS: atom_id res chain seq x y z
N MET A 1 21.40 -16.61 -0.42
CA MET A 1 21.18 -15.18 -0.10
C MET A 1 20.24 -15.08 1.09
N SER A 2 20.54 -14.25 2.09
CA SER A 2 19.67 -14.11 3.27
C SER A 2 18.33 -13.45 2.88
N ARG A 3 17.24 -13.94 3.47
CA ARG A 3 15.85 -13.49 3.23
C ARG A 3 15.70 -11.95 3.40
N ALA A 4 16.52 -11.36 4.29
CA ALA A 4 16.62 -9.92 4.52
C ALA A 4 17.18 -9.10 3.34
N ALA A 5 18.06 -9.66 2.50
CA ALA A 5 18.64 -8.96 1.35
C ALA A 5 17.66 -8.87 0.16
N VAL A 6 16.75 -9.85 0.05
CA VAL A 6 15.72 -9.96 -0.98
C VAL A 6 14.63 -8.90 -0.80
N VAL A 7 14.25 -8.63 0.45
CA VAL A 7 13.29 -7.57 0.83
C VAL A 7 13.84 -6.17 0.50
N ARG A 8 15.14 -5.90 0.75
CA ARG A 8 15.78 -4.60 0.42
C ARG A 8 15.79 -4.28 -1.08
N LYS A 9 15.77 -5.29 -1.97
CA LYS A 9 15.74 -5.10 -3.44
C LYS A 9 14.32 -5.07 -4.04
N GLY A 10 13.27 -5.19 -3.23
CA GLY A 10 11.87 -5.20 -3.70
C GLY A 10 11.50 -6.42 -4.55
N GLN A 11 12.28 -7.50 -4.43
CA GLN A 11 12.08 -8.74 -5.16
C GLN A 11 11.34 -9.70 -4.23
N LEU A 12 10.09 -9.99 -4.52
CA LEU A 12 9.19 -10.69 -3.58
C LEU A 12 8.99 -12.15 -3.94
N LEU A 13 9.44 -12.53 -5.13
CA LEU A 13 9.39 -13.88 -5.66
C LEU A 13 10.77 -14.20 -6.21
N SER A 14 11.48 -15.09 -5.53
CA SER A 14 12.60 -15.81 -6.13
C SER A 14 12.01 -17.04 -6.78
N ILE A 15 11.89 -17.04 -8.10
CA ILE A 15 11.33 -18.17 -8.84
C ILE A 15 12.50 -19.00 -9.36
N ASP A 16 12.50 -20.28 -9.01
CA ASP A 16 13.48 -21.24 -9.51
C ASP A 16 13.15 -21.61 -10.96
N THR A 17 14.08 -21.36 -11.87
CA THR A 17 13.95 -21.66 -13.29
C THR A 17 13.94 -23.16 -13.57
N GLN A 18 14.58 -23.98 -12.72
CA GLN A 18 14.55 -25.44 -12.86
C GLN A 18 13.13 -25.96 -12.65
N ALA A 19 12.46 -25.53 -11.57
CA ALA A 19 11.08 -25.90 -11.30
C ALA A 19 10.11 -25.51 -12.43
N LEU A 20 10.32 -24.36 -13.07
CA LEU A 20 9.52 -23.94 -14.23
C LEU A 20 9.71 -24.86 -15.44
N ASN A 21 10.95 -25.27 -15.71
CA ASN A 21 11.26 -26.17 -16.83
C ASN A 21 10.72 -27.58 -16.58
N SER A 22 10.85 -28.11 -15.36
CA SER A 22 10.26 -29.41 -15.01
C SER A 22 8.74 -29.41 -15.18
N LEU A 23 8.06 -28.32 -14.80
CA LEU A 23 6.61 -28.18 -15.00
C LEU A 23 6.22 -28.12 -16.48
N ARG A 24 7.03 -27.43 -17.30
CA ARG A 24 6.85 -27.39 -18.76
C ARG A 24 6.96 -28.77 -19.37
N ASP A 25 8.01 -29.50 -19.03
CA ASP A 25 8.30 -30.82 -19.58
C ASP A 25 7.23 -31.83 -19.16
N LEU A 26 6.82 -31.80 -17.89
CA LEU A 26 5.73 -32.63 -17.35
C LEU A 26 4.39 -32.41 -18.07
N LEU A 27 4.12 -31.18 -18.50
CA LEU A 27 2.87 -30.83 -19.19
C LEU A 27 3.00 -30.84 -20.73
N GLY A 28 4.15 -31.21 -21.29
CA GLY A 28 4.40 -31.19 -22.73
C GLY A 28 4.24 -29.81 -23.37
N ALA A 29 4.46 -28.74 -22.60
CA ALA A 29 4.23 -27.37 -23.06
C ALA A 29 5.43 -26.83 -23.86
N THR A 30 5.17 -25.93 -24.81
CA THR A 30 6.25 -25.23 -25.51
C THR A 30 6.82 -24.10 -24.66
N GLN A 31 8.05 -23.68 -24.97
CA GLN A 31 8.68 -22.54 -24.30
C GLN A 31 7.83 -21.25 -24.41
N GLU A 32 7.20 -21.02 -25.57
CA GLU A 32 6.32 -19.87 -25.76
C GLU A 32 5.07 -19.93 -24.87
N GLN A 33 4.50 -21.12 -24.70
CA GLN A 33 3.35 -21.33 -23.80
C GLN A 33 3.73 -21.04 -22.36
N LEU A 34 4.92 -21.48 -21.94
CA LEU A 34 5.47 -21.19 -20.62
C LEU A 34 5.63 -19.68 -20.38
N GLU A 35 6.23 -18.95 -21.31
CA GLU A 35 6.43 -17.50 -21.16
C GLU A 35 5.10 -16.71 -21.05
N MET A 36 4.10 -17.11 -21.83
CA MET A 36 2.77 -16.51 -21.79
C MET A 36 2.04 -16.85 -20.48
N ALA A 37 2.06 -18.12 -20.09
CA ALA A 37 1.47 -18.59 -18.85
C ALA A 37 2.13 -17.88 -17.65
N TYR A 38 3.46 -17.77 -17.66
CA TYR A 38 4.25 -17.05 -16.65
C TYR A 38 3.78 -15.61 -16.49
N SER A 39 3.72 -14.85 -17.59
CA SER A 39 3.30 -13.45 -17.57
C SER A 39 1.88 -13.28 -17.01
N ARG A 40 0.96 -14.19 -17.39
CA ARG A 40 -0.43 -14.17 -16.93
C ARG A 40 -0.56 -14.59 -15.48
N ALA A 41 0.16 -15.63 -15.06
CA ALA A 41 0.21 -16.14 -13.70
C ALA A 41 0.77 -15.09 -12.74
N LEU A 42 1.84 -14.39 -13.13
CA LEU A 42 2.42 -13.30 -12.35
C LEU A 42 1.40 -12.16 -12.15
N ARG A 43 0.66 -11.78 -13.20
CA ARG A 43 -0.42 -10.79 -13.10
C ARG A 43 -1.54 -11.24 -12.16
N ARG A 44 -2.00 -12.49 -12.26
CA ARG A 44 -3.06 -13.02 -11.38
C ARG A 44 -2.60 -13.13 -9.93
N THR A 45 -1.36 -13.56 -9.71
CA THR A 45 -0.73 -13.59 -8.39
C THR A 45 -0.73 -12.21 -7.77
N GLY A 46 -0.31 -11.19 -8.52
CA GLY A 46 -0.36 -9.81 -8.04
C GLY A 46 -1.78 -9.36 -7.64
N GLN A 47 -2.80 -9.74 -8.42
CA GLN A 47 -4.20 -9.44 -8.07
C GLN A 47 -4.65 -10.16 -6.78
N THR A 48 -4.28 -11.44 -6.61
CA THR A 48 -4.60 -12.21 -5.40
C THR A 48 -3.90 -11.63 -4.17
N LEU A 49 -2.59 -11.35 -4.26
CA LEU A 49 -1.82 -10.74 -3.18
C LEU A 49 -2.37 -9.36 -2.84
N ARG A 50 -2.75 -8.55 -3.83
CA ARG A 50 -3.43 -7.27 -3.59
C ARG A 50 -4.70 -7.45 -2.77
N LYS A 51 -5.55 -8.43 -3.12
CA LYS A 51 -6.80 -8.68 -2.38
C LYS A 51 -6.52 -9.06 -0.92
N ARG A 52 -5.50 -9.89 -0.68
CA ARG A 52 -5.11 -10.30 0.67
C ARG A 52 -4.54 -9.12 1.48
N VAL A 53 -3.63 -8.34 0.90
CA VAL A 53 -3.07 -7.14 1.55
C VAL A 53 -4.17 -6.12 1.85
N MET A 54 -5.14 -5.92 0.96
CA MET A 54 -6.30 -5.07 1.25
C MET A 54 -7.10 -5.58 2.46
N GLY A 55 -7.18 -6.89 2.67
CA GLY A 55 -7.76 -7.50 3.86
C GLY A 55 -6.99 -7.12 5.12
N VAL A 56 -5.67 -7.34 5.13
CA VAL A 56 -4.79 -6.95 6.24
C VAL A 56 -4.90 -5.46 6.54
N VAL A 57 -4.79 -4.61 5.52
CA VAL A 57 -4.92 -3.15 5.69
C VAL A 57 -6.29 -2.77 6.24
N ARG A 58 -7.37 -3.45 5.83
CA ARG A 58 -8.70 -3.16 6.37
C ARG A 58 -8.76 -3.44 7.88
N THR A 59 -8.20 -4.56 8.32
CA THR A 59 -8.18 -4.97 9.72
C THR A 59 -7.26 -4.08 10.54
N GLU A 60 -6.02 -3.90 10.09
CA GLU A 60 -4.97 -3.25 10.88
C GLU A 60 -5.05 -1.71 10.85
N LEU A 61 -5.41 -1.14 9.70
CA LEU A 61 -5.44 0.33 9.55
C LEU A 61 -6.81 0.93 9.88
N ALA A 62 -7.87 0.12 9.89
CA ALA A 62 -9.26 0.53 10.06
C ALA A 62 -9.61 1.82 9.27
N PRO A 63 -9.49 1.84 7.93
CA PRO A 63 -9.76 3.04 7.15
C PRO A 63 -11.24 3.41 7.13
N LYS A 64 -11.55 4.71 7.01
CA LYS A 64 -12.93 5.19 6.79
C LYS A 64 -13.42 4.92 5.37
N SER A 65 -12.53 4.98 4.38
CA SER A 65 -12.84 4.72 2.97
C SER A 65 -11.87 3.74 2.35
N GLN A 66 -12.40 2.66 1.77
CA GLN A 66 -11.63 1.67 1.03
C GLN A 66 -10.98 2.28 -0.23
N GLU A 67 -11.64 3.25 -0.85
CA GLU A 67 -11.12 3.91 -2.04
C GLU A 67 -9.94 4.85 -1.72
N ALA A 68 -9.96 5.50 -0.55
CA ALA A 68 -8.81 6.26 -0.07
C ALA A 68 -7.59 5.38 0.17
N VAL A 69 -7.80 4.14 0.63
CA VAL A 69 -6.74 3.14 0.80
C VAL A 69 -6.22 2.66 -0.55
N ARG A 70 -7.12 2.26 -1.46
CA ARG A 70 -6.75 1.78 -2.80
C ARG A 70 -5.93 2.78 -3.60
N ARG A 71 -6.25 4.07 -3.53
CA ARG A 71 -5.50 5.14 -4.20
C ARG A 71 -4.11 5.37 -3.61
N ARG A 72 -3.90 5.03 -2.34
CA ARG A 72 -2.64 5.25 -1.63
C ARG A 72 -1.73 4.04 -1.59
N LEU A 73 -2.29 2.86 -1.79
CA LEU A 73 -1.51 1.65 -1.97
C LEU A 73 -0.95 1.61 -3.39
N VAL A 74 0.27 2.09 -3.55
CA VAL A 74 0.99 1.96 -4.83
C VAL A 74 1.44 0.51 -4.94
N PHE A 75 0.81 -0.25 -5.84
CA PHE A 75 1.15 -1.65 -6.11
C PHE A 75 1.45 -1.91 -7.58
N PHE A 76 2.36 -2.88 -7.80
CA PHE A 76 2.72 -3.59 -9.03
C PHE A 76 3.09 -2.74 -10.25
N ARG A 77 4.37 -2.76 -10.59
CA ARG A 77 4.79 -2.70 -11.99
C ARG A 77 5.51 -4.01 -12.30
N VAL A 78 4.77 -4.96 -12.89
CA VAL A 78 5.40 -6.12 -13.53
C VAL A 78 6.16 -5.57 -14.74
N MET A 79 7.44 -5.29 -14.55
CA MET A 79 8.34 -4.89 -15.63
C MET A 79 8.83 -6.18 -16.30
N ARG A 80 8.44 -6.40 -17.56
CA ARG A 80 9.15 -7.34 -18.44
C ARG A 80 10.42 -6.62 -18.90
N ARG A 81 11.56 -6.85 -18.23
CA ARG A 81 12.86 -6.44 -18.81
C ARG A 81 13.32 -7.57 -19.73
N GLY A 82 13.17 -7.39 -21.05
CA GLY A 82 13.75 -8.28 -22.06
C GLY A 82 12.99 -9.59 -22.39
N ARG A 83 13.66 -10.47 -23.17
CA ARG A 83 13.24 -11.85 -23.53
C ARG A 83 13.62 -12.84 -22.40
N GLY A 84 13.17 -12.60 -21.18
CA GLY A 84 13.47 -13.48 -20.04
C GLY A 84 12.35 -13.53 -19.02
N MET A 85 12.20 -14.67 -18.35
CA MET A 85 11.30 -14.89 -17.21
C MET A 85 11.89 -14.29 -15.93
N GLU A 86 12.26 -13.01 -15.95
CA GLU A 86 12.80 -12.36 -14.75
C GLU A 86 11.69 -11.94 -13.79
N GLY A 87 11.96 -12.13 -12.50
CA GLY A 87 11.01 -12.02 -11.39
C GLY A 87 10.32 -10.66 -11.29
N GLY A 88 9.04 -10.69 -10.94
CA GLY A 88 8.27 -9.48 -10.68
C GLY A 88 8.81 -8.71 -9.48
N LYS A 89 9.07 -7.40 -9.66
CA LYS A 89 9.31 -6.47 -8.55
C LYS A 89 7.96 -5.97 -8.03
N MET A 90 7.72 -6.08 -6.73
CA MET A 90 6.53 -5.54 -6.09
C MET A 90 6.96 -4.41 -5.15
N TRP A 91 6.62 -3.19 -5.55
CA TRP A 91 6.78 -2.01 -4.70
C TRP A 91 5.51 -1.85 -3.88
N PHE A 92 5.66 -1.75 -2.56
CA PHE A 92 4.59 -1.40 -1.64
C PHE A 92 4.78 0.05 -1.21
N GLY A 93 4.29 1.00 -2.02
CA GLY A 93 4.30 2.40 -1.60
C GLY A 93 3.10 2.63 -0.68
N LEU A 94 3.25 2.40 0.62
CA LEU A 94 2.28 2.80 1.62
C LEU A 94 2.49 4.29 1.95
N ASN A 95 1.86 5.17 1.18
CA ASN A 95 1.90 6.60 1.47
C ASN A 95 1.31 6.90 2.84
N ALA A 96 1.82 7.94 3.51
CA ALA A 96 1.28 8.38 4.79
C ALA A 96 -0.21 8.73 4.67
N PHE A 97 -1.01 8.27 5.63
CA PHE A 97 -2.44 8.54 5.68
C PHE A 97 -2.72 9.79 6.49
N LYS A 98 -3.67 10.62 6.05
CA LYS A 98 -4.20 11.69 6.89
C LYS A 98 -5.00 11.07 8.03
N VAL A 99 -4.89 11.65 9.22
CA VAL A 99 -5.60 11.17 10.42
C VAL A 99 -7.11 11.07 10.17
N LYS A 100 -7.69 12.02 9.41
CA LYS A 100 -9.13 12.01 9.12
C LYS A 100 -9.61 10.79 8.34
N ASP A 101 -8.73 10.14 7.57
CA ASP A 101 -9.09 9.02 6.68
C ASP A 101 -9.09 7.69 7.44
N LEU A 102 -8.66 7.69 8.70
CA LEU A 102 -8.54 6.54 9.58
C LEU A 102 -9.64 6.59 10.64
N LYS A 103 -10.17 5.42 11.02
CA LYS A 103 -11.10 5.31 12.14
C LYS A 103 -10.31 5.42 13.45
N GLY A 104 -10.89 6.15 14.40
CA GLY A 104 -10.27 6.42 15.68
C GLY A 104 -10.90 7.62 16.38
N LYS A 105 -10.41 7.90 17.58
CA LYS A 105 -10.82 9.04 18.40
C LYS A 105 -9.72 10.10 18.40
N ILE A 106 -10.10 11.35 18.15
CA ILE A 106 -9.21 12.52 18.34
C ILE A 106 -9.52 13.11 19.71
N LYS A 107 -8.53 13.13 20.60
CA LYS A 107 -8.59 13.80 21.91
C LYS A 107 -7.81 15.10 21.87
N GLY A 108 -8.33 16.09 22.57
CA GLY A 108 -7.79 17.45 22.67
C GLY A 108 -8.90 18.48 22.50
N GLU A 109 -8.54 19.72 22.76
CA GLU A 109 -9.46 20.84 22.70
C GLU A 109 -9.39 21.54 21.35
N VAL A 110 -10.55 22.00 20.89
CA VAL A 110 -10.63 22.90 19.74
C VAL A 110 -10.38 24.28 20.29
N LEU A 111 -9.26 24.89 19.89
CA LEU A 111 -8.97 26.25 20.34
C LEU A 111 -10.02 27.20 19.76
N PRO A 112 -10.61 28.08 20.58
CA PRO A 112 -11.54 29.08 20.08
C PRO A 112 -10.85 29.96 19.05
N ARG A 113 -11.62 30.43 18.05
CA ARG A 113 -11.11 31.44 17.12
C ARG A 113 -10.77 32.69 17.93
N HIS A 114 -9.51 33.08 17.93
CA HIS A 114 -9.12 34.31 18.61
C HIS A 114 -9.88 35.51 18.01
N SER A 115 -10.45 36.33 18.88
CA SER A 115 -11.16 37.57 18.53
C SER A 115 -10.39 38.81 18.98
N LEU A 116 -9.29 38.63 19.69
CA LEU A 116 -8.49 39.72 20.28
C LEU A 116 -7.91 40.62 19.19
N ARG A 117 -8.27 41.89 19.26
CA ARG A 117 -7.78 42.95 18.38
C ARG A 117 -7.06 44.01 19.20
N SER A 118 -6.03 44.59 18.60
CA SER A 118 -5.28 45.69 19.18
C SER A 118 -6.22 46.89 19.27
N PRO A 119 -6.37 47.52 20.46
CA PRO A 119 -7.21 48.70 20.61
C PRO A 119 -6.75 49.87 19.72
N VAL A 120 -5.45 49.95 19.44
CA VAL A 120 -4.82 51.05 18.69
C VAL A 120 -4.91 50.84 17.18
N THR A 121 -4.69 49.62 16.70
CA THR A 121 -4.57 49.34 15.25
C THR A 121 -5.75 48.57 14.65
N GLY A 122 -6.68 48.07 15.47
CA GLY A 122 -7.81 47.22 15.06
C GLY A 122 -7.39 45.85 14.49
N ARG A 123 -6.08 45.60 14.35
CA ARG A 123 -5.51 44.35 13.85
C ARG A 123 -5.60 43.26 14.91
N PHE A 124 -5.74 42.03 14.45
CA PHE A 124 -5.66 40.87 15.32
C PHE A 124 -4.32 40.80 16.05
N VAL A 125 -4.36 40.60 17.38
CA VAL A 125 -3.17 40.38 18.21
C VAL A 125 -2.97 38.89 18.38
N VAL A 126 -1.71 38.45 18.50
CA VAL A 126 -1.39 37.06 18.78
C VAL A 126 -2.09 36.64 20.08
N GLY A 127 -3.12 35.80 19.96
CA GLY A 127 -3.80 35.22 21.12
C GLY A 127 -2.89 34.28 21.89
N ASN A 128 -3.11 34.17 23.20
CA ASN A 128 -2.36 33.26 24.05
C ASN A 128 -2.57 31.82 23.54
N THR A 129 -1.51 31.24 22.95
CA THR A 129 -1.54 29.90 22.34
C THR A 129 -1.00 28.84 23.31
N GLY A 130 -0.55 29.26 24.50
CA GLY A 130 0.04 28.41 25.50
C GLY A 130 -1.03 27.75 26.37
N GLY A 131 -1.18 26.43 26.26
CA GLY A 131 -1.79 25.66 27.33
C GLY A 131 -2.57 24.41 26.93
N SER A 132 -3.04 24.29 25.69
CA SER A 132 -3.84 23.11 25.36
C SER A 132 -2.95 21.88 25.20
N ALA A 133 -3.37 20.78 25.84
CA ALA A 133 -2.70 19.49 25.74
C ALA A 133 -2.51 19.10 24.27
N PRO A 134 -1.34 18.52 23.89
CA PRO A 134 -1.07 18.20 22.51
C PRO A 134 -2.13 17.22 21.98
N PRO A 135 -2.65 17.44 20.76
CA PRO A 135 -3.70 16.60 20.24
C PRO A 135 -3.22 15.16 20.07
N VAL A 136 -4.13 14.25 20.38
CA VAL A 136 -3.88 12.81 20.40
C VAL A 136 -4.84 12.14 19.43
N PHE A 137 -4.33 11.23 18.60
CA PHE A 137 -5.13 10.27 17.86
C PHE A 137 -4.99 8.89 18.49
N ILE A 138 -6.13 8.29 18.81
CA ILE A 138 -6.25 6.91 19.25
C ILE A 138 -6.87 6.13 18.09
N PRO A 139 -6.08 5.38 17.30
CA PRO A 139 -6.60 4.60 16.18
C PRO A 139 -7.52 3.48 16.68
N SER A 140 -8.46 3.07 15.82
CA SER A 140 -9.30 1.89 16.08
C SER A 140 -8.71 0.59 15.53
N GLY A 141 -7.73 0.67 14.62
CA GLY A 141 -7.05 -0.50 14.05
C GLY A 141 -5.87 -0.95 14.90
N GLY A 142 -5.59 -2.25 14.91
CA GLY A 142 -4.54 -2.88 15.74
C GLY A 142 -3.12 -2.50 15.34
N GLY A 143 -2.83 -2.43 14.04
CA GLY A 143 -1.51 -2.13 13.50
C GLY A 143 -1.05 -0.66 13.62
N LEU A 144 -1.79 0.20 14.32
CA LEU A 144 -1.37 1.56 14.61
C LEU A 144 -1.36 1.84 16.12
N SER A 145 -0.27 2.44 16.60
CA SER A 145 -0.21 2.92 17.98
C SER A 145 -0.83 4.31 18.13
N ARG A 146 -1.25 4.63 19.35
CA ARG A 146 -1.62 5.99 19.77
C ARG A 146 -0.54 6.97 19.33
N LYS A 147 -0.94 8.08 18.70
CA LYS A 147 -0.02 9.13 18.26
C LYS A 147 -0.37 10.48 18.85
N VAL A 148 0.66 11.19 19.30
CA VAL A 148 0.59 12.54 19.85
C VAL A 148 1.29 13.48 18.87
N TRP A 149 0.75 14.69 18.67
CA TRP A 149 1.41 15.74 17.89
C TRP A 149 1.79 16.91 18.80
N PRO A 150 3.01 16.94 19.34
CA PRO A 150 3.55 18.11 20.03
C PRO A 150 3.46 19.35 19.12
N GLY A 151 2.91 20.45 19.63
CA GLY A 151 2.69 21.69 18.86
C GLY A 151 1.62 21.59 17.75
N GLY A 152 0.90 20.47 17.69
CA GLY A 152 -0.31 20.35 16.87
C GLY A 152 -1.50 21.04 17.53
N PHE A 153 -2.54 21.28 16.75
CA PHE A 153 -3.81 21.84 17.23
C PHE A 153 -4.99 21.21 16.51
N ILE A 154 -6.18 21.29 17.11
CA ILE A 154 -7.41 20.74 16.52
C ILE A 154 -8.21 21.88 15.89
N MET A 155 -8.73 21.61 14.69
CA MET A 155 -9.78 22.40 14.08
C MET A 155 -10.98 21.51 13.75
N GLU A 156 -12.17 22.08 13.81
CA GLU A 156 -13.38 21.46 13.27
C GLU A 156 -13.54 21.86 11.80
N ASP A 157 -13.99 20.91 10.98
CA ASP A 157 -14.43 21.21 9.62
C ASP A 157 -15.87 21.73 9.60
N ARG A 158 -16.39 22.00 8.40
CA ARG A 158 -17.76 22.48 8.20
C ARG A 158 -18.84 21.50 8.71
N GLU A 159 -18.49 20.23 8.89
CA GLU A 159 -19.38 19.18 9.39
C GLU A 159 -19.20 18.95 10.91
N GLY A 160 -18.46 19.83 11.60
CA GLY A 160 -18.16 19.71 13.03
C GLY A 160 -17.17 18.60 13.37
N LYS A 161 -16.50 17.99 12.37
CA LYS A 161 -15.56 16.89 12.63
C LYS A 161 -14.19 17.45 13.01
N LYS A 162 -13.70 17.04 14.17
CA LYS A 162 -12.34 17.34 14.65
C LYS A 162 -11.28 16.79 13.69
N ARG A 163 -10.25 17.60 13.43
CA ARG A 163 -9.08 17.27 12.61
C ARG A 163 -7.83 17.82 13.28
N ILE A 164 -6.73 17.07 13.20
CA ILE A 164 -5.44 17.50 13.75
C ILE A 164 -4.65 18.21 12.66
N TYR A 165 -4.11 19.39 12.99
CA TYR A 165 -3.24 20.18 12.14
C TYR A 165 -1.89 20.40 12.82
N VAL A 166 -0.85 20.45 12.01
CA VAL A 166 0.52 20.73 12.42
C VAL A 166 1.01 21.94 11.64
N ARG A 167 1.63 22.90 12.34
CA ARG A 167 2.23 24.07 11.68
C ARG A 167 3.49 23.65 10.91
N ASN A 168 3.61 24.13 9.69
CA ASN A 168 4.79 23.99 8.83
C ASN A 168 5.12 25.38 8.27
N GLY A 169 5.99 26.11 8.97
CA GLY A 169 6.22 27.53 8.74
C GLY A 169 4.92 28.33 8.91
N ARG A 170 4.60 29.18 7.92
CA ARG A 170 3.39 30.02 7.92
C ARG A 170 2.10 29.25 7.61
N ARG A 171 2.17 28.00 7.15
CA ARG A 171 1.00 27.21 6.74
C ARG A 171 0.74 26.06 7.71
N ALA A 172 -0.53 25.76 7.96
CA ALA A 172 -0.91 24.54 8.67
C ALA A 172 -1.15 23.42 7.66
N ARG A 173 -0.67 22.21 7.96
CA ARG A 173 -0.99 20.98 7.21
C ARG A 173 -1.73 20.00 8.10
N GLU A 174 -2.63 19.25 7.49
CA GLU A 174 -3.35 18.19 8.19
C GLU A 174 -2.38 17.08 8.59
N ALA A 175 -2.52 16.58 9.82
CA ALA A 175 -1.64 15.56 10.37
C ALA A 175 -1.71 14.25 9.58
N THR A 176 -0.55 13.60 9.45
CA THR A 176 -0.41 12.31 8.79
C THR A 176 0.25 11.26 9.68
N ILE A 177 -0.06 10.00 9.42
CA ILE A 177 0.51 8.81 10.05
C ILE A 177 1.18 7.98 8.95
N ASN A 178 2.46 7.65 9.16
CA ASN A 178 3.12 6.63 8.36
C ASN A 178 2.59 5.27 8.82
N VAL A 179 2.06 4.49 7.88
CA VAL A 179 1.43 3.19 8.14
C VAL A 179 2.34 2.02 7.76
N TYR A 180 3.48 2.30 7.11
CA TYR A 180 4.39 1.27 6.62
C TYR A 180 4.91 0.40 7.75
N GLY A 181 5.53 1.00 8.77
CA GLY A 181 6.12 0.25 9.89
C GLY A 181 5.12 -0.64 10.64
N GLY A 182 3.85 -0.22 10.73
CA GLY A 182 2.80 -1.01 11.39
C GLY A 182 2.24 -2.15 10.54
N LEU A 183 2.34 -2.07 9.21
CA LEU A 183 1.77 -3.07 8.30
C LEU A 183 2.78 -4.09 7.78
N VAL A 184 4.07 -3.76 7.78
CA VAL A 184 5.14 -4.63 7.26
C VAL A 184 5.16 -6.01 7.91
N PRO A 185 5.10 -6.16 9.25
CA PRO A 185 5.16 -7.49 9.88
C PRO A 185 4.05 -8.42 9.37
N PHE A 186 2.81 -7.93 9.33
CA PHE A 186 1.67 -8.69 8.80
C PHE A 186 1.83 -9.09 7.33
N ILE A 187 2.41 -8.20 6.51
CA ILE A 187 2.64 -8.50 5.10
C ILE A 187 3.76 -9.55 4.95
N GLU A 188 4.84 -9.44 5.72
CA GLU A 188 5.98 -10.36 5.67
C GLU A 188 5.63 -11.76 6.20
N GLU A 189 4.80 -11.83 7.24
CA GLU A 189 4.38 -13.08 7.89
C GLU A 189 3.22 -13.74 7.15
N ASP A 190 2.18 -13.00 6.77
CA ASP A 190 0.94 -13.60 6.24
C ASP A 190 0.92 -13.71 4.71
N ILE A 191 1.61 -12.80 4.00
CA ILE A 191 1.44 -12.64 2.55
C ILE A 191 2.62 -13.21 1.78
N PHE A 192 3.85 -12.95 2.22
CA PHE A 192 5.04 -13.36 1.48
C PHE A 192 5.20 -14.88 1.38
N PRO A 193 4.94 -15.68 2.44
CA PRO A 193 5.06 -17.14 2.34
C PRO A 193 4.12 -17.74 1.29
N LEU A 194 2.93 -17.16 1.12
CA LEU A 194 1.92 -17.64 0.17
C LEU A 194 2.19 -17.23 -1.28
N ALA A 195 3.11 -16.30 -1.52
CA ALA A 195 3.27 -15.67 -2.82
C ALA A 195 3.73 -16.66 -3.91
N ILE A 196 4.69 -17.54 -3.57
CA ILE A 196 5.20 -18.56 -4.49
C ILE A 196 4.14 -19.63 -4.77
N GLU A 197 3.45 -20.11 -3.73
CA GLU A 197 2.39 -21.12 -3.87
C GLU A 197 1.26 -20.62 -4.78
N ILE A 198 0.76 -19.41 -4.54
CA ILE A 198 -0.28 -18.78 -5.36
C ILE A 198 0.20 -18.64 -6.81
N PHE A 199 1.46 -18.27 -7.01
CA PHE A 199 2.05 -18.15 -8.34
C PHE A 199 2.09 -19.48 -9.07
N MET A 200 2.63 -20.53 -8.43
CA MET A 200 2.73 -21.86 -9.04
C MET A 200 1.36 -22.41 -9.42
N LYS A 201 0.35 -22.23 -8.55
CA LYS A 201 -1.03 -22.63 -8.83
C LYS A 201 -1.62 -21.93 -10.07
N HIS A 202 -1.41 -20.62 -10.20
CA HIS A 202 -1.87 -19.87 -11.38
C HIS A 202 -1.11 -20.28 -12.64
N LEU A 203 0.18 -20.57 -12.52
CA LEU A 203 1.04 -20.98 -13.62
C LEU A 203 0.62 -22.34 -14.17
N GLU A 204 0.49 -23.35 -13.31
CA GLU A 204 0.06 -24.70 -13.69
C GLU A 204 -1.31 -24.67 -14.39
N SER A 205 -2.27 -23.92 -13.84
CA SER A 205 -3.60 -23.77 -14.42
C SER A 205 -3.57 -23.10 -15.80
N GLU A 206 -2.79 -22.03 -15.98
CA GLU A 206 -2.63 -21.38 -17.28
C GLU A 206 -1.92 -22.27 -18.29
N LEU A 207 -0.89 -23.01 -17.87
CA LEU A 207 -0.10 -23.85 -18.76
C LEU A 207 -0.94 -25.03 -19.25
N ARG A 208 -1.65 -25.73 -18.35
CA ARG A 208 -2.62 -26.77 -18.71
C ARG A 208 -3.67 -26.28 -19.70
N GLY A 209 -4.23 -25.09 -19.45
CA GLY A 209 -5.23 -24.49 -20.33
C GLY A 209 -4.69 -24.23 -21.73
N ARG A 210 -3.46 -23.70 -21.85
CA ARG A 210 -2.82 -23.41 -23.13
C ARG A 210 -2.45 -24.65 -23.92
N VAL A 211 -1.93 -25.68 -23.24
CA VAL A 211 -1.64 -26.98 -23.86
C VAL A 211 -2.92 -27.59 -24.40
N LYS A 212 -3.97 -27.67 -23.59
CA LYS A 212 -5.27 -28.22 -24.01
C LYS A 212 -5.88 -27.49 -25.21
N MET A 213 -5.69 -26.17 -25.30
CA MET A 213 -6.26 -25.35 -26.37
C MET A 213 -5.32 -25.13 -27.57
N GLY A 214 -4.10 -25.68 -27.55
CA GLY A 214 -3.10 -25.44 -28.60
C GLY A 214 -2.74 -23.95 -28.78
N ILE A 215 -2.83 -23.14 -27.72
CA ILE A 215 -2.58 -21.68 -27.82
C ILE A 215 -1.08 -21.45 -27.86
N HIS A 216 -0.56 -21.17 -29.06
CA HIS A 216 0.80 -20.67 -29.27
C HIS A 216 0.78 -19.13 -29.39
N GLY A 217 1.94 -18.47 -29.28
CA GLY A 217 2.01 -17.01 -29.24
C GLY A 217 1.29 -16.35 -30.42
N ILE A 218 0.79 -15.11 -30.23
CA ILE A 218 0.25 -14.33 -31.35
C ILE A 218 1.35 -14.24 -32.41
N ARG A 219 1.20 -14.96 -33.53
CA ARG A 219 1.97 -14.70 -34.75
C ARG A 219 1.79 -13.22 -35.02
N LYS A 220 2.86 -12.43 -34.87
CA LYS A 220 2.88 -11.03 -35.33
C LYS A 220 2.50 -11.10 -36.81
N ARG A 221 1.25 -10.76 -37.14
CA ARG A 221 0.88 -10.49 -38.53
C ARG A 221 1.81 -9.34 -38.95
N GLY A 222 2.74 -9.65 -39.85
CA GLY A 222 3.59 -8.64 -40.46
C GLY A 222 2.68 -7.57 -41.04
N ARG A 223 2.94 -6.32 -40.69
CA ARG A 223 2.47 -5.19 -41.50
C ARG A 223 3.28 -5.30 -42.79
N GLY A 224 2.63 -5.76 -43.86
CA GLY A 224 3.02 -5.44 -45.22
C GLY A 224 2.72 -3.98 -45.52
#